data_AF-A0A7X7KVL2-F1
#
_entry.id   AF-A0A7X7KVL2-F1
#
_cell.length_a   1.000
_cell.length_b   1.000
_cell.length_c   1.000
_cell.angle_alpha   90.00
_cell.angle_beta   90.00
_cell.angle_gamma   90.00
#
_symmetry.space_group_name_H-M   'P 1'
#
loop_
_entity.id
_entity.type
_entity.pdbx_description
1 polymer ?
#
loop_
_entity_poly.entity_id
_entity_poly.type
_entity_poly.pdbx_seq_one_letter_code
_entity_poly.pdbx_strand_id
1 'polypeptide(L)'
;MSKDDFRREYPLGLSCVPPRAIAEMHMSSGSTGTPVVMPYTAGDLRQWAECMARCYVMAGAQPGDVCQITPGFGLFNGGFGCYHGARAADC
;
A
#
# COMPACT_ATOMS: atom_id res chain seq x y z
N MET A 1 14.68 14.31 1.68
CA MET A 1 14.33 13.21 2.60
C MET A 1 15.04 11.94 2.12
N SER A 2 15.70 11.21 3.02
CA SER A 2 16.43 9.97 2.77
C SER A 2 15.76 8.79 3.48
N LYS A 3 16.14 7.55 3.13
CA LYS A 3 15.67 6.34 3.84
C LYS A 3 16.04 6.36 5.32
N ASP A 4 17.16 6.99 5.68
CA ASP A 4 17.60 7.10 7.07
C ASP A 4 16.72 8.04 7.89
N ASP A 5 16.07 9.02 7.26
CA ASP A 5 15.13 9.90 7.94
C ASP A 5 13.94 9.09 8.48
N PHE A 6 13.39 8.18 7.67
CA PHE A 6 12.33 7.26 8.11
C PHE A 6 12.77 6.31 9.22
N ARG A 7 14.05 5.87 9.21
CA ARG A 7 14.58 4.98 10.25
C ARG A 7 14.74 5.69 11.59
N ARG A 8 15.12 6.97 11.59
CA ARG A 8 15.25 7.79 12.82
C ARG A 8 13.89 8.09 13.44
N GLU A 9 12.87 8.27 12.61
CA GLU A 9 11.50 8.60 13.03
C GLU A 9 10.62 7.36 13.23
N TYR A 10 11.21 6.17 13.33
CA TYR A 10 10.45 4.94 13.49
C TYR A 10 9.64 4.93 14.81
N PRO A 11 8.40 4.39 14.83
CA PRO A 11 7.66 3.86 13.68
C PRO A 11 6.81 4.91 12.95
N LEU A 12 6.46 6.02 13.61
CA LEU A 12 5.39 6.94 13.16
C LEU A 12 5.73 8.42 13.35
N GLY A 13 7.00 8.78 13.62
CA GLY A 13 7.42 10.17 13.84
C GLY A 13 7.18 11.11 12.65
N LEU A 14 7.08 10.55 11.43
CA LEU A 14 6.68 11.28 10.22
C LEU A 14 5.18 11.24 9.91
N SER A 15 4.35 10.63 10.76
CA SER A 15 2.91 10.59 10.54
C SER A 15 2.28 11.95 10.77
N CYS A 16 1.49 12.42 9.80
CA CYS A 16 0.80 13.71 9.87
C CYS A 16 -0.61 13.62 10.49
N VAL A 17 -1.00 12.45 11.01
CA VAL A 17 -2.34 12.20 11.57
C VAL A 17 -2.25 11.46 12.90
N PRO A 18 -3.24 11.59 13.81
CA PRO A 18 -3.24 10.81 15.03
C PRO A 18 -3.40 9.31 14.74
N PRO A 19 -2.87 8.39 15.57
CA PRO A 19 -2.92 6.94 15.33
C PRO A 19 -4.32 6.38 15.05
N ARG A 20 -5.37 6.97 15.66
CA ARG A 20 -6.77 6.59 15.43
C ARG A 20 -7.28 6.81 14.00
N ALA A 21 -6.56 7.60 13.19
CA ALA A 21 -6.90 7.87 11.80
C ALA A 21 -6.19 6.93 10.82
N ILE A 22 -5.24 6.11 11.30
CA ILE A 22 -4.53 5.12 10.50
C ILE A 22 -5.43 3.89 10.37
N ALA A 23 -5.74 3.52 9.13
CA ALA A 23 -6.59 2.37 8.81
C ALA A 23 -5.75 1.12 8.50
N GLU A 24 -4.59 1.29 7.87
CA GLU A 24 -3.72 0.19 7.44
C GLU A 24 -2.25 0.59 7.53
N MET A 25 -1.35 -0.38 7.66
CA MET A 25 0.10 -0.16 7.74
C MET A 25 0.85 -1.23 6.95
N HIS A 26 1.80 -0.79 6.14
CA HIS A 26 2.78 -1.65 5.47
C HIS A 26 4.20 -1.30 5.91
N MET A 27 5.14 -2.19 5.60
CA MET A 27 6.55 -1.96 5.86
C MET A 27 7.45 -2.57 4.79
N SER A 28 8.63 -1.99 4.64
CA SER A 28 9.71 -2.60 3.85
C SER A 28 10.34 -3.80 4.57
N SER A 29 11.03 -4.67 3.82
CA SER A 29 11.59 -5.95 4.29
C SER A 29 12.58 -5.87 5.47
N GLY A 30 13.01 -4.68 5.91
CA GLY A 30 13.88 -4.52 7.09
C GLY A 30 15.25 -5.20 6.97
N SER A 31 15.69 -5.59 5.77
CA SER A 31 16.91 -6.42 5.58
C SER A 31 18.22 -5.75 6.04
N THR A 32 18.19 -4.45 6.35
CA THR A 32 19.33 -3.62 6.76
C THR A 32 19.14 -3.03 8.17
N GLY A 33 18.21 -3.58 8.97
CA GLY A 33 17.88 -3.09 10.31
C GLY A 33 16.44 -2.57 10.40
N THR A 34 16.25 -1.39 11.01
CA THR A 34 14.92 -0.80 11.22
C THR A 34 14.14 -0.68 9.89
N PRO A 35 12.96 -1.32 9.78
CA PRO A 35 12.14 -1.23 8.58
C PRO A 35 11.54 0.17 8.46
N VAL A 36 11.32 0.61 7.21
CA VAL A 36 10.49 1.79 6.94
C VAL A 36 9.03 1.38 7.01
N VAL A 37 8.25 2.17 7.76
CA VAL A 37 6.81 2.00 7.98
C VAL A 37 6.03 3.00 7.14
N MET A 38 4.93 2.56 6.56
CA MET A 38 4.01 3.36 5.76
C MET A 38 2.59 3.24 6.36
N PRO A 39 2.14 4.21 7.17
CA PRO A 39 0.76 4.26 7.66
C PRO A 39 -0.16 4.91 6.62
N TYR A 40 -1.35 4.36 6.43
CA TYR A 40 -2.34 4.85 5.48
C TYR A 40 -3.65 5.18 6.19
N THR A 41 -4.20 6.35 5.90
CA THR A 41 -5.61 6.66 6.22
C THR A 41 -6.54 5.94 5.23
N ALA A 42 -7.83 5.89 5.54
CA ALA A 42 -8.82 5.40 4.58
C ALA A 42 -8.85 6.22 3.27
N GLY A 43 -8.49 7.51 3.32
CA GLY A 43 -8.35 8.34 2.12
C GLY A 43 -7.17 7.89 1.24
N ASP A 44 -6.03 7.62 1.86
CA ASP A 44 -4.82 7.19 1.16
C ASP A 44 -5.01 5.82 0.51
N LEU A 45 -5.69 4.88 1.19
CA LEU A 45 -6.01 3.56 0.63
C LEU A 45 -6.91 3.67 -0.62
N ARG A 46 -7.92 4.54 -0.60
CA ARG A 46 -8.77 4.78 -1.78
C ARG A 46 -7.96 5.34 -2.95
N GLN A 47 -7.07 6.30 -2.68
CA GLN A 47 -6.21 6.86 -3.72
C GLN A 47 -5.26 5.81 -4.29
N TRP A 48 -4.67 4.97 -3.43
CA TRP A 48 -3.80 3.89 -3.88
C TRP A 48 -4.56 2.86 -4.73
N ALA A 49 -5.75 2.46 -4.30
CA ALA A 49 -6.65 1.58 -5.06
C ALA A 49 -6.94 2.14 -6.45
N GLU A 50 -7.28 3.43 -6.56
CA GLU A 50 -7.54 4.09 -7.84
C GLU A 50 -6.30 4.08 -8.75
N CYS A 51 -5.12 4.40 -8.21
CA CYS A 51 -3.87 4.34 -8.96
C CYS A 51 -3.59 2.94 -9.51
N MET A 52 -3.78 1.90 -8.68
CA MET A 52 -3.59 0.52 -9.10
C MET A 52 -4.66 0.08 -10.11
N ALA A 53 -5.92 0.46 -9.93
CA ALA A 53 -7.00 0.19 -10.88
C ALA A 53 -6.70 0.79 -12.27
N ARG A 54 -6.15 2.02 -12.34
CA ARG A 54 -5.67 2.59 -13.61
C ARG A 54 -4.57 1.75 -14.27
N CYS A 55 -3.68 1.14 -13.49
CA CYS A 55 -2.68 0.21 -14.02
C CYS A 55 -3.32 -1.08 -14.57
N TYR A 56 -4.33 -1.64 -13.90
CA TYR A 56 -5.08 -2.79 -14.40
C TYR A 56 -5.77 -2.49 -15.73
N VAL A 57 -6.51 -1.37 -15.80
CA VAL A 57 -7.19 -0.93 -17.03
C VAL A 57 -6.19 -0.66 -18.14
N MET A 58 -5.04 -0.02 -17.84
CA MET A 58 -3.95 0.20 -18.80
C MET A 58 -3.37 -1.11 -19.34
N ALA A 59 -3.30 -2.15 -18.50
CA ALA A 59 -2.85 -3.48 -18.89
C ALA A 59 -3.91 -4.29 -19.67
N GLY A 60 -5.11 -3.72 -19.88
CA GLY A 60 -6.18 -4.31 -20.67
C GLY A 60 -7.27 -5.02 -19.86
N ALA A 61 -7.17 -5.05 -18.53
CA ALA A 61 -8.21 -5.65 -17.69
C ALA A 61 -9.54 -4.90 -17.87
N GLN A 62 -10.63 -5.66 -17.90
CA GLN A 62 -11.99 -5.17 -17.98
C GLN A 62 -12.77 -5.47 -16.69
N PRO A 63 -13.82 -4.69 -16.37
CA PRO A 63 -14.76 -5.05 -15.33
C PRO A 63 -15.32 -6.47 -15.55
N GLY A 64 -15.26 -7.30 -14.51
CA GLY A 64 -15.68 -8.70 -14.51
C GLY A 64 -14.57 -9.72 -14.78
N ASP A 65 -13.36 -9.28 -15.13
CA ASP A 65 -12.22 -10.18 -15.32
C ASP A 65 -11.76 -10.79 -13.99
N VAL A 66 -11.63 -12.12 -13.90
CA VAL A 66 -11.12 -12.77 -12.69
C VAL A 66 -9.63 -12.49 -12.50
N CYS A 67 -9.27 -11.75 -11.45
CA CYS A 67 -7.87 -11.45 -11.12
C CYS A 67 -7.24 -12.44 -10.13
N GLN A 68 -6.19 -13.15 -10.54
CA GLN A 68 -5.36 -13.93 -9.62
C GLN A 68 -4.23 -13.08 -9.04
N ILE A 69 -4.27 -12.83 -7.73
CA ILE A 69 -3.24 -12.07 -7.02
C ILE A 69 -2.19 -13.05 -6.49
N THR A 70 -0.98 -12.95 -7.03
CA THR A 70 0.17 -13.79 -6.67
C THR A 70 1.19 -13.13 -5.74
N PRO A 71 1.31 -11.79 -5.62
CA PRO A 71 2.14 -11.19 -4.58
C PRO A 71 1.66 -11.59 -3.18
N GLY A 72 2.62 -11.82 -2.28
CA GLY A 72 2.33 -12.23 -0.91
C GLY A 72 1.52 -11.18 -0.14
N PHE A 73 0.54 -11.65 0.63
CA PHE A 73 -0.21 -10.82 1.57
C PHE A 73 0.52 -10.75 2.91
N GLY A 74 0.63 -9.55 3.46
CA GLY A 74 1.29 -9.31 4.73
C GLY A 74 1.75 -7.86 4.82
N LEU A 75 2.87 -7.64 5.51
CA LEU A 75 3.39 -6.29 5.72
C LEU A 75 4.03 -5.71 4.46
N PHE A 76 4.38 -6.54 3.48
CA PHE A 76 4.75 -6.07 2.14
C PHE A 76 3.51 -5.57 1.40
N ASN A 77 3.61 -4.39 0.79
CA ASN A 77 2.49 -3.69 0.16
C ASN A 77 2.00 -4.33 -1.15
N GLY A 78 2.76 -5.24 -1.76
CA GLY A 78 2.41 -5.82 -3.07
C GLY A 78 1.06 -6.54 -3.10
N GLY A 79 0.80 -7.44 -2.15
CA GLY A 79 -0.45 -8.21 -2.12
C GLY A 79 -1.68 -7.32 -1.97
N PHE A 80 -1.69 -6.47 -0.94
CA PHE A 80 -2.82 -5.56 -0.68
C PHE A 80 -2.95 -4.46 -1.74
N GLY A 81 -1.85 -3.99 -2.33
CA GLY A 81 -1.91 -3.03 -3.43
C GLY A 81 -2.60 -3.59 -4.67
N CYS A 82 -2.21 -4.81 -5.08
CA CYS A 82 -2.89 -5.52 -6.16
C CYS A 82 -4.36 -5.81 -5.82
N TYR A 83 -4.64 -6.22 -4.58
CA TYR A 83 -6.00 -6.48 -4.10
C TYR A 83 -6.91 -5.25 -4.17
N HIS A 84 -6.49 -4.14 -3.57
CA HIS A 84 -7.25 -2.90 -3.56
C HIS A 84 -7.47 -2.39 -4.99
N GLY A 85 -6.45 -2.49 -5.84
CA GLY A 85 -6.52 -2.12 -7.25
C GLY A 85 -7.49 -2.96 -8.07
N ALA A 86 -7.42 -4.29 -7.94
CA ALA A 86 -8.33 -5.21 -8.65
C ALA A 86 -9.79 -4.93 -8.27
N ARG A 87 -10.08 -4.78 -6.97
CA ARG A 87 -11.43 -4.45 -6.50
C ARG A 87 -11.94 -3.10 -7.00
N ALA A 88 -11.06 -2.10 -7.11
CA ALA A 88 -11.41 -0.79 -7.63
C ALA A 88 -11.54 -0.76 -9.17
N ALA A 89 -10.95 -1.72 -9.88
CA ALA A 89 -11.11 -1.93 -11.31
C ALA A 89 -12.33 -2.80 -11.68
N ASP A 90 -13.11 -3.24 -10.68
CA ASP A 90 -14.20 -4.21 -10.81
C ASP A 90 -13.77 -5.57 -11.39
N CYS A 91 -12.53 -6.00 -11.10
CA CYS A 91 -11.99 -7.33 -11.38
C CYS A 91 -12.15 -8.29 -10.18
#